data_AF-A0A4U1GIU9-F1
#
_entry.id   AF-A0A4U1GIU9-F1
#
_cell.length_a   1.000
_cell.length_b   1.000
_cell.length_c   1.000
_cell.angle_alpha   90.00
_cell.angle_beta   90.00
_cell.angle_gamma   90.00
#
_symmetry.space_group_name_H-M   'P 1'
#
loop_
_entity.id
_entity.type
_entity.pdbx_description
1 polymer ?
#
loop_
_entity_poly.entity_id
_entity_poly.type
_entity_poly.pdbx_seq_one_letter_code
_entity_poly.pdbx_strand_id
1 'polypeptide(L)'
;MRKFDSIVGVSKDFAQEAVNANPAYKESEEQIMLAVDYGHERAWMQLETMSFGDAINALKAGAKVARKGWNGKGMFLWLKPAANVKSEWCKDHMLKKLADDNGGAIEALGTICMLTAQHQILTGWLASQTDILAEDWVVISEPE
;
A
#
# COMPACT_ATOMS: atom_id res chain seq x y z
N MET A 1 26.44 -7.46 -7.08
CA MET A 1 25.36 -6.46 -7.28
C MET A 1 25.50 -5.42 -6.18
N ARG A 2 25.59 -4.13 -6.55
CA ARG A 2 25.68 -3.02 -5.60
C ARG A 2 24.36 -2.96 -4.80
N LYS A 3 24.42 -2.67 -3.50
CA LYS A 3 23.25 -2.52 -2.62
C LYS A 3 23.24 -1.12 -2.04
N PHE A 4 22.04 -0.58 -1.81
CA PHE A 4 21.82 0.75 -1.25
C PHE A 4 20.86 0.66 -0.06
N ASP A 5 21.01 1.58 0.88
CA ASP A 5 20.19 1.62 2.09
C ASP A 5 18.79 2.22 1.84
N SER A 6 18.60 2.93 0.71
CA SER A 6 17.32 3.54 0.33
C SER A 6 17.21 3.78 -1.17
N ILE A 7 16.00 4.09 -1.63
CA ILE A 7 15.74 4.50 -3.02
C ILE A 7 16.48 5.80 -3.38
N VAL A 8 16.73 6.70 -2.42
CA VAL A 8 17.55 7.90 -2.63
C VAL A 8 19.00 7.54 -2.97
N GLY A 9 19.52 6.44 -2.41
CA GLY A 9 20.83 5.92 -2.79
C GLY A 9 20.85 5.36 -4.21
N VAL A 10 19.80 4.60 -4.57
CA VAL A 10 19.61 4.06 -5.93
C VAL A 10 19.48 5.18 -6.96
N SER A 11 18.69 6.22 -6.65
CA SER A 11 18.43 7.32 -7.59
C SER A 11 19.67 8.16 -7.88
N LYS A 12 20.50 8.42 -6.86
CA LYS A 12 21.81 9.08 -7.04
C LYS A 12 22.73 8.26 -7.93
N ASP A 13 22.80 6.97 -7.69
CA ASP A 13 23.64 6.07 -8.47
C ASP A 13 23.21 6.00 -9.93
N PHE A 14 21.91 5.86 -10.19
CA PHE A 14 21.34 5.85 -11.54
C PHE A 14 21.58 7.17 -12.27
N ALA A 15 21.41 8.31 -11.57
CA ALA A 15 21.69 9.61 -12.15
C ALA A 15 23.17 9.75 -12.53
N GLN A 16 24.09 9.34 -11.65
CA GLN A 16 25.52 9.39 -11.91
C GLN A 16 25.94 8.45 -13.05
N GLU A 17 25.36 7.25 -13.13
CA GLU A 17 25.60 6.31 -14.23
C GLU A 17 25.08 6.86 -15.56
N ALA A 18 23.92 7.52 -15.58
CA ALA A 18 23.41 8.21 -16.77
C ALA A 18 24.35 9.32 -17.25
N VAL A 19 24.85 10.16 -16.34
CA VAL A 19 25.83 11.22 -16.65
C VAL A 19 27.16 10.62 -17.15
N ASN A 20 27.61 9.51 -16.58
CA ASN A 20 28.84 8.83 -17.03
C ASN A 20 28.69 8.25 -18.44
N ALA A 21 27.51 7.70 -18.75
CA ALA A 21 27.20 7.18 -20.08
C ALA A 21 27.06 8.30 -21.12
N ASN A 22 26.53 9.47 -20.72
CA ASN A 22 26.42 10.64 -21.57
C ASN A 22 26.60 11.94 -20.75
N PRO A 23 27.77 12.60 -20.85
CA PRO A 23 28.06 13.83 -20.10
C PRO A 23 27.08 14.98 -20.34
N ALA A 24 26.31 14.96 -21.45
CA ALA A 24 25.28 15.96 -21.71
C ALA A 24 24.14 15.94 -20.67
N TYR A 25 23.95 14.84 -19.93
CA TYR A 25 22.95 14.75 -18.87
C TYR A 25 23.36 15.41 -17.56
N LYS A 26 24.56 16.00 -17.46
CA LYS A 26 25.04 16.62 -16.22
C LYS A 26 24.10 17.70 -15.70
N GLU A 27 23.50 18.49 -16.60
CA GLU A 27 22.54 19.54 -16.23
C GLU A 27 21.19 19.00 -15.74
N SER A 28 20.90 17.72 -16.02
CA SER A 28 19.66 17.02 -15.67
C SER A 28 19.81 16.02 -14.52
N GLU A 29 20.98 15.94 -13.88
CA GLU A 29 21.30 14.90 -12.89
C GLU A 29 20.33 14.89 -11.70
N GLU A 30 19.99 16.07 -11.18
CA GLU A 30 19.03 16.20 -10.08
C GLU A 30 17.61 15.79 -10.50
N GLN A 31 17.21 16.11 -11.73
CA GLN A 31 15.90 15.74 -12.29
C GLN A 31 15.80 14.23 -12.51
N ILE A 32 16.89 13.58 -12.95
CA ILE A 32 16.95 12.11 -13.08
C ILE A 32 16.82 11.46 -11.71
N MET A 33 17.58 11.94 -10.73
CA MET A 33 17.50 11.44 -9.35
C MET A 33 16.07 11.60 -8.79
N LEU A 34 15.48 12.79 -8.94
CA LEU A 34 14.11 13.06 -8.49
C LEU A 34 13.09 12.15 -9.19
N ALA A 35 13.24 11.91 -10.50
CA ALA A 35 12.33 11.06 -11.25
C ALA A 35 12.36 9.59 -10.77
N VAL A 36 13.53 9.06 -10.42
CA VAL A 36 13.65 7.69 -9.89
C VAL A 36 13.03 7.57 -8.50
N ASP A 37 13.35 8.50 -7.60
CA ASP A 37 12.83 8.50 -6.23
C ASP A 37 11.32 8.74 -6.19
N TYR A 38 10.85 9.79 -6.86
CA TYR A 38 9.42 10.09 -6.98
C TYR A 38 8.67 8.95 -7.69
N GLY A 39 9.22 8.43 -8.79
CA GLY A 39 8.61 7.33 -9.53
C GLY A 39 8.38 6.09 -8.66
N HIS A 40 9.35 5.73 -7.81
CA HIS A 40 9.21 4.59 -6.90
C HIS A 40 8.01 4.72 -5.95
N GLU A 41 7.79 5.92 -5.37
CA GLU A 41 6.74 6.14 -4.37
C GLU A 41 5.36 6.47 -4.97
N ARG A 42 5.33 7.00 -6.20
CA ARG A 42 4.17 7.72 -6.74
C ARG A 42 3.73 7.26 -8.14
N ALA A 43 4.51 6.44 -8.85
CA ALA A 43 4.16 6.02 -10.22
C ALA A 43 2.77 5.37 -10.29
N TRP A 44 2.38 4.64 -9.25
CA TRP A 44 1.08 3.97 -9.14
C TRP A 44 -0.12 4.92 -9.31
N MET A 45 0.02 6.22 -8.99
CA MET A 45 -1.06 7.20 -9.17
C MET A 45 -1.37 7.50 -10.65
N GLN A 46 -0.48 7.12 -11.57
CA GLN A 46 -0.61 7.38 -13.00
C GLN A 46 -0.82 6.10 -13.81
N LEU A 47 -0.92 4.94 -13.15
CA LEU A 47 -1.08 3.65 -13.82
C LEU A 47 -2.56 3.29 -14.01
N GLU A 48 -2.92 2.84 -15.21
CA GLU A 48 -4.24 2.26 -15.46
C GLU A 48 -4.44 0.88 -14.79
N THR A 49 -3.34 0.15 -14.63
CA THR A 49 -3.25 -1.13 -13.92
C THR A 49 -1.90 -1.26 -13.22
N MET A 50 -1.91 -1.93 -12.08
CA MET A 50 -0.81 -1.93 -11.12
C MET A 50 -0.42 -3.36 -10.75
N SER A 51 0.84 -3.55 -10.36
CA SER A 51 1.26 -4.79 -9.70
C SER A 51 0.68 -4.87 -8.28
N PHE A 52 0.78 -6.05 -7.64
CA PHE A 52 0.46 -6.18 -6.22
C PHE A 52 1.31 -5.26 -5.33
N GLY A 53 2.60 -5.07 -5.65
CA GLY A 53 3.49 -4.19 -4.87
C GLY A 53 3.02 -2.73 -4.92
N ASP A 54 2.65 -2.26 -6.10
CA ASP A 54 2.07 -0.92 -6.30
C ASP A 54 0.75 -0.76 -5.55
N ALA A 55 -0.12 -1.78 -5.55
CA ALA A 55 -1.36 -1.78 -4.79
C ALA A 55 -1.12 -1.66 -3.27
N ILE A 56 -0.06 -2.30 -2.75
CA ILE A 56 0.36 -2.13 -1.35
C ILE A 56 0.84 -0.70 -1.08
N ASN A 57 1.62 -0.10 -1.98
CA ASN A 57 2.05 1.30 -1.85
C ASN A 57 0.85 2.26 -1.85
N ALA A 58 -0.11 2.05 -2.75
CA ALA A 58 -1.36 2.79 -2.80
C ALA A 58 -2.16 2.66 -1.48
N LEU A 59 -2.29 1.44 -0.95
CA LEU A 59 -2.96 1.19 0.34
C LEU A 59 -2.27 1.90 1.51
N LYS A 60 -0.93 1.87 1.57
CA LYS A 60 -0.14 2.59 2.58
C LYS A 60 -0.33 4.10 2.47
N ALA A 61 -0.51 4.60 1.26
CA ALA A 61 -0.81 6.01 1.01
C ALA A 61 -2.26 6.38 1.37
N GLY A 62 -3.13 5.42 1.73
CA GLY A 62 -4.53 5.66 2.11
C GLY A 62 -5.54 5.46 0.98
N ALA A 63 -5.09 5.07 -0.22
CA ALA A 63 -5.98 4.81 -1.34
C ALA A 63 -6.79 3.53 -1.15
N LYS A 64 -7.91 3.42 -1.88
CA LYS A 64 -8.67 2.17 -2.00
C LYS A 64 -8.32 1.50 -3.31
N VAL A 65 -8.09 0.18 -3.28
CA VAL A 65 -7.68 -0.59 -4.46
C VAL A 65 -8.62 -1.75 -4.73
N ALA A 66 -8.70 -2.19 -5.99
CA ALA A 66 -9.45 -3.36 -6.41
C ALA A 66 -8.70 -4.10 -7.51
N ARG A 67 -9.15 -5.30 -7.86
CA ARG A 67 -8.69 -6.01 -9.06
C ARG A 67 -9.76 -5.98 -10.15
N LYS A 68 -9.34 -5.80 -11.41
CA LYS A 68 -10.26 -5.90 -12.56
C LYS A 68 -10.88 -7.29 -12.70
N GLY A 69 -10.10 -8.33 -12.37
CA GLY A 69 -10.47 -9.74 -12.48
C GLY A 69 -11.27 -10.30 -11.30
N TRP A 70 -11.67 -9.48 -10.32
CA TRP A 70 -12.55 -9.97 -9.26
C TRP A 70 -13.98 -10.19 -9.77
N ASN A 71 -14.56 -11.33 -9.39
CA ASN A 71 -15.89 -11.78 -9.83
C ASN A 71 -17.07 -11.07 -9.12
N GLY A 72 -16.91 -9.82 -8.67
CA GLY A 72 -17.96 -9.09 -7.97
C GLY A 72 -17.87 -7.58 -8.17
N LYS A 73 -19.01 -6.95 -8.43
CA LYS A 73 -19.11 -5.49 -8.55
C LYS A 73 -18.94 -4.84 -7.18
N GLY A 74 -18.10 -3.82 -7.10
CA GLY A 74 -17.93 -3.01 -5.89
C GLY A 74 -17.03 -3.61 -4.80
N MET A 75 -16.27 -4.66 -5.11
CA MET A 75 -15.25 -5.19 -4.21
C MET A 75 -14.03 -4.27 -4.16
N PHE A 76 -13.51 -3.99 -2.97
CA PHE A 76 -12.28 -3.20 -2.80
C PHE A 76 -11.58 -3.46 -1.47
N LEU A 77 -10.30 -3.13 -1.42
CA LEU A 77 -9.47 -3.10 -0.24
C LEU A 77 -9.25 -1.68 0.26
N TRP A 78 -9.07 -1.57 1.56
CA TRP A 78 -8.50 -0.38 2.19
C TRP A 78 -7.64 -0.81 3.38
N LEU A 79 -6.67 0.04 3.74
CA LEU A 79 -5.86 -0.15 4.94
C LEU A 79 -6.54 0.54 6.12
N LYS A 80 -7.09 -0.24 7.05
CA LYS A 80 -7.61 0.29 8.32
C LYS A 80 -6.41 0.53 9.25
N PRO A 81 -6.25 1.74 9.83
CA PRO A 81 -5.14 2.03 10.73
C PRO A 81 -5.27 1.26 12.05
N ALA A 82 -4.15 1.18 12.76
CA ALA A 82 -4.15 0.71 14.15
C ALA A 82 -5.02 1.65 15.01
N ALA A 83 -5.69 1.09 16.01
CA ALA A 83 -6.56 1.84 16.89
C ALA A 83 -6.72 1.15 18.24
N ASN A 84 -6.89 1.94 19.30
CA ASN A 84 -7.29 1.43 20.60
C ASN A 84 -8.77 1.06 20.58
N VAL A 85 -9.07 -0.23 20.65
CA VAL A 85 -10.43 -0.76 20.73
C VAL A 85 -10.88 -0.70 22.18
N LYS A 86 -11.84 0.17 22.46
CA LYS A 86 -12.42 0.28 23.80
C LYS A 86 -13.32 -0.90 24.11
N SER A 87 -13.32 -1.33 25.36
CA SER A 87 -14.19 -2.40 25.87
C SER A 87 -15.69 -2.13 25.62
N GLU A 88 -16.11 -0.86 25.62
CA GLU A 88 -17.48 -0.44 25.32
C GLU A 88 -17.89 -0.65 23.85
N TRP A 89 -16.91 -0.79 22.94
CA TRP A 89 -17.15 -1.09 21.52
C TRP A 89 -17.22 -2.60 21.24
N CYS A 90 -16.71 -3.42 22.16
CA CYS A 90 -16.59 -4.87 22.00
C CYS A 90 -17.93 -5.57 22.21
N LYS A 91 -18.45 -6.19 21.15
CA LYS A 91 -19.60 -7.10 21.22
C LYS A 91 -19.19 -8.55 21.52
N ASP A 92 -17.99 -8.93 21.13
CA ASP A 92 -17.42 -10.24 21.45
C ASP A 92 -16.98 -10.28 22.92
N HIS A 93 -17.41 -11.30 23.65
CA HIS A 93 -17.16 -11.40 25.09
C HIS A 93 -15.66 -11.56 25.42
N MET A 94 -14.92 -12.25 24.56
CA MET A 94 -13.50 -12.49 24.77
C MET A 94 -12.70 -11.21 24.52
N LEU A 95 -12.94 -10.52 23.40
CA LEU A 95 -12.32 -9.23 23.12
C LEU A 95 -12.67 -8.18 24.18
N LYS A 96 -13.92 -8.15 24.65
CA LYS A 96 -14.35 -7.27 25.74
C LYS A 96 -13.54 -7.54 27.01
N LYS A 97 -13.44 -8.80 27.43
CA LYS A 97 -12.67 -9.18 28.62
C LYS A 97 -11.19 -8.80 28.49
N LEU A 98 -10.57 -8.98 27.32
CA LEU A 98 -9.17 -8.57 27.10
C LEU A 98 -9.00 -7.05 27.25
N ALA A 99 -9.95 -6.28 26.70
CA ALA A 99 -9.92 -4.83 26.85
C ALA A 99 -10.14 -4.41 28.31
N ASP A 100 -11.09 -5.03 29.03
CA ASP A 100 -11.34 -4.76 30.46
C ASP A 100 -10.11 -5.08 31.33
N ASP A 101 -9.51 -6.26 31.13
CA ASP A 101 -8.29 -6.68 31.83
C ASP A 101 -7.10 -5.75 31.52
N ASN A 102 -7.10 -5.10 30.35
CA ASN A 102 -6.08 -4.15 29.92
C ASN A 102 -6.43 -2.68 30.23
N GLY A 103 -7.27 -2.44 31.25
CA GLY A 103 -7.59 -1.08 31.70
C GLY A 103 -8.65 -0.36 30.85
N GLY A 104 -9.50 -1.12 30.16
CA GLY A 104 -10.68 -0.63 29.42
C GLY A 104 -10.48 -0.47 27.91
N ALA A 105 -9.29 -0.70 27.39
CA ALA A 105 -9.01 -0.69 25.96
C ALA A 105 -7.85 -1.63 25.61
N ILE A 106 -7.82 -2.13 24.38
CA ILE A 106 -6.69 -2.91 23.84
C ILE A 106 -6.31 -2.40 22.46
N GLU A 107 -5.01 -2.36 22.16
CA GLU A 107 -4.52 -1.94 20.84
C GLU A 107 -4.85 -3.01 19.80
N ALA A 108 -5.55 -2.63 18.73
CA ALA A 108 -5.70 -3.43 17.53
C ALA A 108 -4.78 -2.89 16.44
N LEU A 109 -3.98 -3.77 15.85
CA LEU A 109 -3.07 -3.41 14.77
C LEU A 109 -3.83 -3.01 13.50
N GLY A 110 -3.15 -2.26 12.63
CA GLY A 110 -3.65 -1.95 11.30
C GLY A 110 -3.82 -3.21 10.48
N THR A 111 -4.85 -3.24 9.64
CA THR A 111 -5.18 -4.41 8.83
C THR A 111 -5.76 -3.98 7.49
N ILE A 112 -5.42 -4.74 6.45
CA ILE A 112 -6.11 -4.62 5.18
C ILE A 112 -7.50 -5.24 5.38
N CYS A 113 -8.53 -4.47 5.04
CA CYS A 113 -9.92 -4.90 5.04
C CYS A 113 -10.43 -5.00 3.61
N MET A 114 -11.49 -5.77 3.42
CA MET A 114 -12.14 -5.92 2.12
C MET A 114 -13.64 -5.73 2.25
N LEU A 115 -14.25 -5.01 1.31
CA LEU A 115 -15.69 -5.08 1.05
C LEU A 115 -15.91 -6.21 0.04
N THR A 116 -16.66 -7.24 0.43
CA THR A 116 -16.96 -8.39 -0.43
C THR A 116 -18.06 -8.07 -1.43
N ALA A 117 -18.24 -8.93 -2.44
CA ALA A 117 -19.34 -8.82 -3.41
C ALA A 117 -20.72 -8.85 -2.74
N GLN A 118 -20.82 -9.47 -1.56
CA GLN A 118 -22.04 -9.57 -0.76
C GLN A 118 -22.24 -8.38 0.18
N HIS A 119 -21.44 -7.32 0.02
CA HIS A 119 -21.49 -6.12 0.86
C HIS A 119 -21.18 -6.39 2.34
N GLN A 120 -20.28 -7.35 2.60
CA GLN A 120 -19.80 -7.70 3.93
C GLN A 120 -18.36 -7.21 4.11
N ILE A 121 -17.99 -6.89 5.35
CA ILE A 121 -16.62 -6.47 5.67
C ILE A 121 -15.82 -7.69 6.12
N LEU A 122 -14.80 -8.05 5.35
CA LEU A 122 -13.76 -8.98 5.78
C LEU A 122 -12.62 -8.17 6.42
N THR A 123 -12.43 -8.37 7.72
CA THR A 123 -11.29 -7.79 8.46
C THR A 123 -10.14 -8.79 8.44
N GLY A 124 -8.92 -8.36 8.12
CA GLY A 124 -7.79 -9.27 7.97
C GLY A 124 -7.82 -9.98 6.62
N TRP A 125 -7.88 -9.21 5.53
CA TRP A 125 -7.86 -9.77 4.17
C TRP A 125 -6.60 -10.63 3.95
N LEU A 126 -6.82 -11.88 3.54
CA LEU A 126 -5.78 -12.82 3.20
C LEU A 126 -5.56 -12.81 1.69
N ALA A 127 -4.45 -12.24 1.24
CA ALA A 127 -4.08 -12.26 -0.16
C ALA A 127 -3.82 -13.71 -0.63
N SER A 128 -4.54 -14.14 -1.66
CA SER A 128 -4.26 -15.43 -2.29
C SER A 128 -3.04 -15.33 -3.20
N GLN A 129 -2.46 -16.47 -3.62
CA GLN A 129 -1.37 -16.45 -4.59
C GLN A 129 -1.78 -15.77 -5.91
N THR A 130 -3.04 -15.91 -6.33
CA THR A 130 -3.53 -15.26 -7.54
C THR A 130 -3.73 -13.76 -7.37
N ASP A 131 -3.85 -13.24 -6.15
CA ASP A 131 -3.87 -11.81 -5.86
C ASP A 131 -2.45 -11.24 -5.87
N ILE A 132 -1.51 -11.95 -5.25
CA ILE A 132 -0.10 -11.54 -5.14
C ILE A 132 0.57 -11.48 -6.53
N LEU A 133 0.26 -12.43 -7.41
CA LEU A 133 0.85 -12.52 -8.76
C LEU A 133 0.08 -11.70 -9.82
N ALA A 134 -0.92 -10.93 -9.41
CA ALA A 134 -1.74 -10.17 -10.33
C ALA A 134 -1.12 -8.81 -10.70
N GLU A 135 -1.39 -8.39 -11.94
CA GLU A 135 -0.99 -7.09 -12.50
C GLU A 135 -2.19 -6.25 -12.92
N ASP A 136 -3.39 -6.62 -12.47
CA ASP A 136 -4.66 -5.98 -12.82
C ASP A 136 -5.25 -5.15 -11.67
N TRP A 137 -4.41 -4.72 -10.73
CA TRP A 137 -4.81 -3.88 -9.62
C TRP A 137 -5.11 -2.46 -10.09
N VAL A 138 -6.11 -1.81 -9.50
CA VAL A 138 -6.54 -0.46 -9.83
C VAL A 138 -6.84 0.34 -8.57
N VAL A 139 -6.56 1.64 -8.61
CA VAL A 139 -7.06 2.59 -7.61
C VAL A 139 -8.52 2.91 -7.94
N ILE A 140 -9.38 2.90 -6.92
CA ILE A 140 -10.80 3.27 -7.07
C ILE A 140 -11.18 4.50 -6.25
N SER A 141 -10.29 4.96 -5.38
CA SER A 141 -10.41 6.17 -4.58
C SER A 141 -9.02 6.64 -4.21
N GLU A 142 -8.76 7.93 -4.38
CA GLU A 142 -7.56 8.58 -3.89
C GLU A 142 -7.57 8.63 -2.34
N PRO A 143 -6.40 8.81 -1.70
CA PRO A 143 -6.30 9.09 -0.28
C PRO A 143 -7.12 10.32 0.11
N GLU A 144 -7.72 10.28 1.31
CA GLU A 144 -8.35 11.46 1.94
C GLU A 144 -7.31 12.45 2.50
#